data_AF-A0A5J4KNK2-F1
#
_entry.id   AF-A0A5J4KNK2-F1
#
_cell.length_a   1.000
_cell.length_b   1.000
_cell.length_c   1.000
_cell.angle_alpha   90.00
_cell.angle_beta   90.00
_cell.angle_gamma   90.00
#
_symmetry.space_group_name_H-M   'P 1'
#
loop_
_entity.id
_entity.type
_entity.pdbx_description
1 polymer ?
#
loop_
_entity_poly.entity_id
_entity_poly.type
_entity_poly.pdbx_seq_one_letter_code
_entity_poly.pdbx_strand_id
1 'polypeptide(L)'
;MSSVTNTPVTVNGAGGSINIMDLNGLHYSLNQLISIHGELQSLIEHGLPTLNNALTASVHGTTVDSYVHNYSTWLHSLNSISSDMQALFTYLNPIVSAVDHTLGM
;
A
#
# COMPACT_ATOMS: atom_id res chain seq x y z
N MET A 1 -1.91 -8.60 34.92
CA MET A 1 -1.61 -7.51 33.95
C MET A 1 -0.10 -7.32 33.94
N SER A 2 0.60 -7.84 32.92
CA SER A 2 2.05 -7.63 32.80
C SER A 2 2.30 -6.27 32.16
N SER A 3 3.10 -5.44 32.82
CA SER A 3 3.51 -4.12 32.34
C SER A 3 4.47 -4.30 31.17
N VAL A 4 4.06 -3.84 29.97
CA VAL A 4 5.01 -3.60 28.88
C VAL A 4 5.79 -2.36 29.28
N THR A 5 7.00 -2.55 29.82
CA THR A 5 7.93 -1.46 30.07
C THR A 5 8.36 -0.86 28.74
N ASN A 6 8.07 0.43 28.51
CA ASN A 6 8.58 1.26 27.41
C ASN A 6 10.09 1.53 27.57
N THR A 7 10.90 0.49 27.75
CA THR A 7 12.35 0.64 27.85
C THR A 7 12.85 0.96 26.44
N PRO A 8 13.43 2.13 26.17
CA PRO A 8 13.94 2.45 24.84
C PRO A 8 15.00 1.43 24.43
N VAL A 9 14.92 0.87 23.22
CA VAL A 9 16.03 0.07 22.68
C VAL A 9 17.09 1.06 22.18
N THR A 10 18.19 1.16 22.92
CA THR A 10 19.33 1.99 22.52
C THR A 10 20.19 1.21 21.53
N VAL A 11 20.01 1.44 20.23
CA VAL A 11 20.93 0.92 19.21
C VAL A 11 22.17 1.82 19.21
N ASN A 12 23.30 1.31 19.67
CA ASN A 12 24.56 2.07 19.79
C ASN A 12 25.17 2.35 18.41
N GLY A 13 24.64 3.35 17.70
CA GLY A 13 25.19 3.94 16.50
C GLY A 13 24.69 5.38 16.37
N ALA A 14 25.57 6.35 16.65
CA ALA A 14 25.37 7.79 16.43
C ALA A 14 23.97 8.38 16.75
N GLY A 15 23.67 8.56 18.04
CA GLY A 15 22.96 9.76 18.49
C GLY A 15 21.45 9.88 18.27
N GLY A 16 20.70 8.78 18.22
CA GLY A 16 19.23 8.82 18.30
C GLY A 16 18.66 7.59 19.00
N SER A 17 17.97 7.78 20.13
CA SER A 17 17.12 6.73 20.71
C SER A 17 15.78 6.76 19.96
N ILE A 18 15.47 5.72 19.18
CA ILE A 18 14.13 5.56 18.62
C ILE A 18 13.25 4.92 19.69
N ASN A 19 12.09 5.51 19.97
CA ASN A 19 11.15 4.95 20.93
C ASN A 19 10.48 3.69 20.32
N ILE A 20 10.33 2.61 21.11
CA ILE A 20 9.65 1.39 20.66
C ILE A 20 8.20 1.68 20.20
N MET A 21 7.53 2.66 20.82
CA MET A 21 6.20 3.08 20.37
C MET A 21 6.22 3.67 18.95
N ASP A 22 7.27 4.41 18.60
CA ASP A 22 7.43 4.97 17.25
C ASP A 22 7.68 3.86 16.22
N LEU A 23 8.42 2.81 16.61
CA LEU A 23 8.65 1.61 15.78
C LEU A 23 7.37 0.81 15.55
N ASN A 24 6.53 0.62 16.57
CA ASN A 24 5.23 -0.04 16.42
C ASN A 24 4.28 0.76 15.53
N GLY A 25 4.23 2.09 15.68
CA GLY A 25 3.43 2.97 14.83
C GLY A 25 3.90 2.97 13.37
N LEU A 26 5.21 2.92 13.16
CA LEU A 26 5.82 2.75 11.84
C LEU A 26 5.45 1.39 11.23
N HIS A 27 5.66 0.28 11.95
CA HIS A 27 5.30 -1.07 11.49
C HIS A 27 3.81 -1.17 11.12
N TYR A 28 2.92 -0.63 11.95
CA TYR A 28 1.48 -0.56 11.64
C TYR A 28 1.21 0.19 10.33
N SER A 29 1.79 1.38 10.15
CA SER A 29 1.59 2.20 8.96
C SER A 29 2.12 1.52 7.69
N LEU A 30 3.24 0.81 7.79
CA LEU A 30 3.83 0.06 6.68
C LEU A 30 2.93 -1.12 6.26
N ASN A 31 2.37 -1.86 7.21
CA ASN A 31 1.41 -2.93 6.91
C ASN A 31 0.11 -2.40 6.29
N GLN A 32 -0.38 -1.23 6.72
CA GLN A 32 -1.53 -0.58 6.10
C GLN A 32 -1.26 -0.25 4.63
N LEU A 33 -0.07 0.27 4.31
CA LEU A 33 0.32 0.55 2.92
C LEU A 33 0.33 -0.73 2.07
N ILE A 34 0.90 -1.82 2.57
CA ILE A 34 0.93 -3.12 1.87
C ILE A 34 -0.50 -3.62 1.61
N SER A 35 -1.40 -3.50 2.59
CA SER A 35 -2.81 -3.88 2.43
C SER A 35 -3.51 -3.04 1.36
N ILE A 36 -3.33 -1.72 1.37
CA ILE A 36 -3.91 -0.81 0.37
C ILE A 36 -3.40 -1.16 -1.04
N HIS A 37 -2.13 -1.52 -1.17
CA HIS A 37 -1.58 -1.94 -2.46
C HIS A 37 -2.22 -3.22 -2.98
N GLY A 38 -2.43 -4.21 -2.10
CA GLY A 38 -3.13 -5.45 -2.46
C GLY A 38 -4.59 -5.20 -2.89
N GLU A 39 -5.31 -4.32 -2.19
CA GLU A 39 -6.66 -3.92 -2.58
C GLU A 39 -6.67 -3.20 -3.94
N LEU A 40 -5.69 -2.33 -4.17
CA LEU A 40 -5.52 -1.62 -5.45
C LEU A 40 -5.23 -2.60 -6.60
N GLN A 41 -4.34 -3.57 -6.39
CA GLN A 41 -4.07 -4.63 -7.37
C GLN A 41 -5.34 -5.45 -7.67
N SER A 42 -6.08 -5.86 -6.65
CA SER A 42 -7.36 -6.57 -6.84
C SER A 42 -8.38 -5.74 -7.61
N LEU A 43 -8.45 -4.42 -7.37
CA LEU A 43 -9.31 -3.53 -8.13
C LEU A 43 -8.92 -3.49 -9.61
N ILE A 44 -7.61 -3.35 -9.90
CA ILE A 44 -7.07 -3.29 -11.26
C ILE A 44 -7.28 -4.60 -12.02
N GLU A 45 -6.98 -5.74 -11.39
CA GLU A 45 -6.98 -7.06 -12.04
C GLU A 45 -8.37 -7.68 -12.18
N HIS A 46 -9.30 -7.31 -11.30
CA HIS A 46 -10.62 -7.95 -11.24
C HIS A 46 -11.77 -6.95 -11.31
N GLY A 47 -11.80 -5.96 -10.42
CA GLY A 47 -12.93 -5.04 -10.30
C GLY A 47 -13.18 -4.21 -11.57
N LEU A 48 -12.11 -3.62 -12.11
CA LEU A 48 -12.16 -2.78 -13.31
C LEU A 48 -12.57 -3.57 -14.56
N PRO A 49 -11.95 -4.71 -14.90
CA PRO A 49 -12.38 -5.52 -16.04
C PRO A 49 -13.84 -5.98 -15.93
N THR A 50 -14.30 -6.41 -14.75
CA THR A 50 -15.69 -6.83 -14.56
C THR A 50 -16.67 -5.68 -14.81
N LEU A 51 -16.38 -4.50 -14.26
CA LEU A 51 -17.19 -3.30 -14.49
C LEU A 51 -17.20 -2.91 -15.98
N ASN A 52 -16.04 -2.96 -16.64
CA ASN A 52 -15.90 -2.66 -18.07
C ASN A 52 -16.71 -3.61 -18.96
N ASN A 53 -16.67 -4.90 -18.66
CA ASN A 53 -17.45 -5.88 -19.41
C ASN A 53 -18.96 -5.68 -19.21
N ALA A 54 -19.41 -5.38 -17.98
CA ALA A 54 -20.82 -5.13 -17.69
C ALA A 54 -21.34 -3.86 -18.38
N LEU A 55 -20.54 -2.79 -18.38
CA LEU A 55 -20.92 -1.52 -18.99
C LEU A 55 -20.86 -1.59 -20.52
N THR A 56 -19.80 -2.14 -21.11
CA THR A 56 -19.71 -2.31 -22.57
C THR A 56 -20.86 -3.14 -23.13
N ALA A 57 -21.38 -4.11 -22.38
CA ALA A 57 -22.54 -4.90 -22.77
C ALA A 57 -23.87 -4.11 -22.73
N SER A 58 -23.93 -2.97 -22.01
CA SER A 58 -25.18 -2.23 -21.74
C SER A 58 -25.26 -0.85 -22.41
N VAL A 59 -24.16 -0.29 -22.93
CA VAL A 59 -24.16 1.00 -23.64
C VAL A 59 -24.02 0.86 -25.17
N HIS A 60 -24.66 1.78 -25.90
CA HIS A 60 -24.58 1.91 -27.36
C HIS A 60 -24.34 3.38 -27.76
N GLY A 61 -23.53 3.63 -28.80
CA GLY A 61 -23.31 4.98 -29.35
C GLY A 61 -22.27 5.82 -28.60
N THR A 62 -22.39 7.15 -28.64
CA THR A 62 -21.40 8.12 -28.11
C THR A 62 -21.13 8.02 -26.60
N THR A 63 -22.03 7.42 -25.84
CA THR A 63 -21.85 7.10 -24.42
C THR A 63 -20.79 6.00 -24.21
N VAL A 64 -20.59 5.11 -25.17
CA VAL A 64 -19.55 4.08 -25.14
C VAL A 64 -18.16 4.72 -25.27
N ASP A 65 -17.99 5.68 -26.17
CA ASP A 65 -16.67 6.30 -26.40
C ASP A 65 -16.19 7.10 -25.18
N SER A 66 -17.08 7.91 -24.59
CA SER A 66 -16.76 8.64 -23.35
C SER A 66 -16.52 7.70 -22.17
N TYR A 67 -17.25 6.59 -22.11
CA TYR A 67 -17.03 5.55 -21.11
C TYR A 67 -15.65 4.90 -21.26
N VAL A 68 -15.31 4.43 -22.46
CA VAL A 68 -14.02 3.79 -22.77
C VAL A 68 -12.86 4.76 -22.48
N HIS A 69 -13.00 6.04 -22.85
CA HIS A 69 -12.01 7.06 -22.52
C HIS A 69 -11.81 7.18 -21.01
N ASN A 70 -12.88 7.43 -20.24
CA ASN A 70 -12.80 7.58 -18.79
C ASN A 70 -12.25 6.32 -18.10
N TYR A 71 -12.67 5.13 -18.55
CA TYR A 71 -12.15 3.85 -18.06
C TYR A 71 -10.64 3.74 -18.32
N SER A 72 -10.18 4.05 -19.53
CA SER A 72 -8.76 4.00 -19.89
C SER A 72 -7.91 4.96 -19.05
N THR A 73 -8.41 6.19 -18.81
CA THR A 73 -7.76 7.18 -17.95
C THR A 73 -7.68 6.69 -16.51
N TRP A 74 -8.78 6.15 -15.98
CA TRP A 74 -8.82 5.64 -14.61
C TRP A 74 -7.87 4.45 -14.41
N LEU A 75 -7.89 3.48 -15.32
CA LEU A 75 -6.98 2.33 -15.31
C LEU A 75 -5.51 2.78 -15.38
N HIS A 76 -5.19 3.76 -16.23
CA HIS A 76 -3.85 4.32 -16.32
C HIS A 76 -3.40 4.96 -14.99
N SER A 77 -4.25 5.80 -14.38
CA SER A 77 -3.93 6.43 -13.09
C SER A 77 -3.74 5.40 -11.98
N LEU A 78 -4.59 4.37 -11.90
CA LEU A 78 -4.46 3.31 -10.89
C LEU A 78 -3.20 2.47 -11.08
N ASN A 79 -2.84 2.15 -12.33
CA ASN A 79 -1.57 1.48 -12.63
C ASN A 79 -0.35 2.32 -12.24
N SER A 80 -0.40 3.63 -12.47
CA SER A 80 0.68 4.54 -12.04
C SER A 80 0.84 4.52 -10.52
N ILE A 81 -0.26 4.66 -9.76
CA ILE A 81 -0.24 4.61 -8.30
C ILE A 81 0.29 3.26 -7.80
N SER A 82 -0.17 2.15 -8.39
CA SER A 82 0.30 0.80 -8.04
C SER A 82 1.80 0.63 -8.29
N SER A 83 2.31 1.17 -9.41
CA SER A 83 3.74 1.18 -9.72
C SER A 83 4.54 2.01 -8.71
N ASP A 84 4.06 3.20 -8.34
CA ASP A 84 4.72 4.06 -7.35
C ASP A 84 4.73 3.40 -5.96
N MET A 85 3.65 2.71 -5.57
CA MET A 85 3.60 1.92 -4.34
C MET A 85 4.58 0.75 -4.37
N GLN A 86 4.69 0.04 -5.49
CA GLN A 86 5.66 -1.05 -5.66
C GLN A 86 7.11 -0.53 -5.54
N ALA A 87 7.41 0.63 -6.14
CA ALA A 87 8.71 1.27 -6.03
C ALA A 87 8.99 1.67 -4.57
N LEU A 88 8.00 2.24 -3.88
CA LEU A 88 8.09 2.58 -2.46
C LEU A 88 8.40 1.34 -1.61
N PHE A 89 7.74 0.19 -1.84
CA PHE A 89 8.03 -1.04 -1.08
C PHE A 89 9.42 -1.60 -1.29
N THR A 90 10.04 -1.34 -2.45
CA THR A 90 11.44 -1.70 -2.68
C THR A 90 12.37 -1.00 -1.67
N TYR A 91 12.03 0.24 -1.28
CA TYR A 91 12.75 0.99 -0.25
C TYR A 91 12.28 0.66 1.18
N LEU A 92 10.99 0.35 1.37
CA LEU A 92 10.42 0.09 2.69
C LEU A 92 10.71 -1.32 3.22
N ASN A 93 10.80 -2.35 2.38
CA ASN A 93 10.98 -3.74 2.83
C ASN A 93 12.23 -3.94 3.72
N PRO A 94 13.41 -3.38 3.40
CA PRO A 94 14.56 -3.45 4.31
C PRO A 94 14.32 -2.73 5.64
N ILE A 95 13.54 -1.65 5.64
CA ILE A 95 13.19 -0.88 6.83
C ILE A 95 12.22 -1.69 7.71
N VAL A 96 11.17 -2.29 7.13
CA VAL A 96 10.24 -3.19 7.83
C VAL A 96 11.02 -4.32 8.49
N SER A 97 11.89 -5.01 7.74
CA SER A 97 12.70 -6.12 8.28
C SER A 97 13.61 -5.68 9.43
N ALA A 98 14.20 -4.48 9.36
CA ALA A 98 15.00 -3.94 10.45
C ALA A 98 14.15 -3.58 11.69
N VAL A 99 12.93 -3.07 11.48
CA VAL A 99 11.96 -2.80 12.55
C VAL A 99 11.51 -4.10 13.21
N ASP A 100 11.12 -5.12 12.43
CA ASP A 100 10.71 -6.44 12.94
C ASP A 100 11.80 -7.10 13.78
N HIS A 101 13.04 -7.09 13.28
CA HIS A 101 14.19 -7.60 14.02
C HIS A 101 14.44 -6.82 15.34
N THR A 102 14.17 -5.52 15.36
CA THR A 102 14.28 -4.68 16.56
C THR A 102 13.16 -4.95 17.57
N LEU A 103 11.96 -5.29 17.07
CA LEU A 103 10.79 -5.62 17.88
C LEU A 103 10.75 -7.09 18.31
N GLY A 104 11.55 -7.97 17.70
CA GLY A 104 11.55 -9.42 17.95
C GLY A 104 10.36 -10.15 17.33
N MET A 105 9.86 -9.65 16.19
CA MET A 105 8.75 -10.23 15.42
C MET A 105 9.23 -11.16 14.30
#